data_AF-A0A9X4KMF8-F1
#
_entry.id   AF-A0A9X4KMF8-F1
#
_cell.length_a   1.000
_cell.length_b   1.000
_cell.length_c   1.000
_cell.angle_alpha   90.00
_cell.angle_beta   90.00
_cell.angle_gamma   90.00
#
_symmetry.space_group_name_H-M   'P 1'
#
loop_
_entity.id
_entity.type
_entity.pdbx_description
1 polymer ?
#
loop_
_entity_poly.entity_id
_entity_poly.type
_entity_poly.pdbx_seq_one_letter_code
_entity_poly.pdbx_strand_id
1 'polypeptide(L)'
;MSAAVRFGIVGGGWRAEFFLRIAAALPERFEVAGIVVRSPDKAEAFRRKWNVPAFGSTREMLAAADAAFVVVSVPRSAAPDVLRELNAAGMPALCETPPAQTLEEMTKLYRSVGSQARIQVAEQYPFQPNHAARLAVAGSGKLGRVTLAEVSAAHDYHGIVLLRRFLGVGFENAAIRGMSFRSPITEGPGRDGPPATHRVVESVQTIAFFDFGDRLGMYDFTGDQYFSWIRSPRLLVRGEAGEINNFEVRYLRDYRSPVETQLRRVHAGHDGNLEGFHLKAILCGDEYVYRNEFAPGRLADDELAIAECLSRMADYAAGGPGFYSLAEACQDHYLGLLMHQAAKSGETVVSQTQIWSA
;
A
#
# COMPACT_ATOMS: atom_id res chain seq x y z
N MET A 1 -9.94 -18.36 -20.26
CA MET A 1 -9.51 -17.06 -19.69
C MET A 1 -10.76 -16.23 -19.50
N SER A 2 -11.03 -15.70 -18.31
CA SER A 2 -12.09 -14.71 -18.13
C SER A 2 -11.75 -13.46 -18.95
N ALA A 3 -12.76 -12.68 -19.33
CA ALA A 3 -12.53 -11.38 -19.96
C ALA A 3 -11.72 -10.46 -19.03
N ALA A 4 -10.96 -9.52 -19.61
CA ALA A 4 -10.25 -8.49 -18.86
C ALA A 4 -11.24 -7.70 -17.98
N VAL A 5 -10.85 -7.37 -16.75
CA VAL A 5 -11.69 -6.54 -15.89
C VAL A 5 -11.65 -5.10 -16.39
N ARG A 6 -12.83 -4.53 -16.55
CA ARG A 6 -13.02 -3.15 -16.98
C ARG A 6 -13.22 -2.28 -15.75
N PHE A 7 -12.43 -1.23 -15.59
CA PHE A 7 -12.58 -0.30 -14.46
C PHE A 7 -12.49 1.15 -14.92
N GLY A 8 -13.20 2.03 -14.20
CA GLY A 8 -13.13 3.48 -14.40
C GLY A 8 -12.07 4.12 -13.50
N ILE A 9 -11.63 5.32 -13.83
CA ILE A 9 -10.73 6.11 -12.99
C ILE A 9 -11.32 7.51 -12.81
N VAL A 10 -11.39 8.00 -11.57
CA VAL A 10 -11.71 9.40 -11.27
C VAL A 10 -10.45 10.10 -10.79
N GLY A 11 -10.02 11.11 -11.55
CA GLY A 11 -8.79 11.87 -11.29
C GLY A 11 -7.64 11.49 -12.23
N GLY A 12 -7.03 12.50 -12.86
CA GLY A 12 -5.90 12.35 -13.80
C GLY A 12 -4.59 12.89 -13.24
N GLY A 13 -4.28 12.55 -12.00
CA GLY A 13 -3.00 12.89 -11.36
C GLY A 13 -1.89 11.87 -11.70
N TRP A 14 -0.68 12.12 -11.21
CA TRP A 14 0.47 11.20 -11.38
C TRP A 14 0.14 9.75 -10.99
N ARG A 15 -0.67 9.56 -9.94
CA ARG A 15 -1.02 8.24 -9.46
C ARG A 15 -1.93 7.46 -10.42
N ALA A 16 -2.79 8.17 -11.17
CA ALA A 16 -3.62 7.58 -12.22
C ALA A 16 -2.78 6.88 -13.31
N GLU A 17 -1.58 7.38 -13.59
CA GLU A 17 -0.69 6.81 -14.61
C GLU A 17 -0.22 5.39 -14.25
N PHE A 18 -0.14 5.02 -12.97
CA PHE A 18 0.23 3.65 -12.59
C PHE A 18 -0.83 2.65 -13.05
N PHE A 19 -2.12 2.94 -12.79
CA PHE A 19 -3.23 2.10 -13.23
C PHE A 19 -3.28 1.95 -14.76
N LEU A 20 -3.00 3.05 -15.48
CA LEU A 20 -2.94 3.05 -16.95
C LEU A 20 -1.75 2.25 -17.48
N ARG A 21 -0.55 2.37 -16.87
CA ARG A 21 0.62 1.55 -17.24
C ARG A 21 0.37 0.06 -16.98
N ILE A 22 -0.25 -0.28 -15.87
CA ILE A 22 -0.59 -1.66 -15.52
C ILE A 22 -1.58 -2.24 -16.54
N ALA A 23 -2.65 -1.51 -16.86
CA ALA A 23 -3.61 -1.95 -17.89
C ALA A 23 -2.95 -2.10 -19.27
N ALA A 24 -2.06 -1.19 -19.64
CA ALA A 24 -1.31 -1.29 -20.90
C ALA A 24 -0.33 -2.48 -20.91
N ALA A 25 0.27 -2.82 -19.77
CA ALA A 25 1.21 -3.93 -19.63
C ALA A 25 0.52 -5.31 -19.51
N LEU A 26 -0.75 -5.34 -19.10
CA LEU A 26 -1.57 -6.54 -18.86
C LEU A 26 -2.97 -6.41 -19.49
N PRO A 27 -3.08 -6.16 -20.82
CA PRO A 27 -4.36 -5.88 -21.46
C PRO A 27 -5.33 -7.07 -21.44
N GLU A 28 -4.84 -8.28 -21.24
CA GLU A 28 -5.65 -9.49 -21.05
C GLU A 28 -6.32 -9.56 -19.67
N ARG A 29 -5.84 -8.78 -18.69
CA ARG A 29 -6.38 -8.75 -17.32
C ARG A 29 -7.13 -7.47 -16.99
N PHE A 30 -6.71 -6.34 -17.57
CA PHE A 30 -7.16 -5.03 -17.14
C PHE A 30 -7.43 -4.10 -18.34
N GLU A 31 -8.61 -3.48 -18.35
CA GLU A 31 -9.01 -2.46 -19.31
C GLU A 31 -9.53 -1.23 -18.57
N VAL A 32 -9.05 -0.04 -18.95
CA VAL A 32 -9.59 1.22 -18.42
C VAL A 32 -10.78 1.64 -19.28
N ALA A 33 -11.99 1.47 -18.73
CA ALA A 33 -13.24 1.77 -19.43
C ALA A 33 -13.45 3.27 -19.65
N GLY A 34 -12.85 4.10 -18.79
CA GLY A 34 -12.98 5.55 -18.85
C GLY A 34 -12.19 6.26 -17.76
N ILE A 35 -11.84 7.51 -18.01
CA ILE A 35 -11.24 8.40 -17.02
C ILE A 35 -12.03 9.70 -16.89
N VAL A 36 -12.31 10.11 -15.65
CA VAL A 36 -12.94 11.40 -15.34
C VAL A 36 -11.86 12.43 -15.04
N VAL A 37 -11.80 13.46 -15.87
CA VAL A 37 -10.93 14.62 -15.68
C VAL A 37 -11.67 15.90 -16.01
N ARG A 38 -11.68 16.85 -15.07
CA ARG A 38 -12.43 18.10 -15.19
C ARG A 38 -11.86 19.10 -16.19
N SER A 39 -10.57 18.96 -16.55
CA SER A 39 -9.89 19.87 -17.46
C SER A 39 -9.99 19.32 -18.90
N PRO A 40 -10.56 20.06 -19.85
CA PRO A 40 -10.64 19.63 -21.25
C PRO A 40 -9.27 19.31 -21.86
N ASP A 41 -8.26 20.15 -21.57
CA ASP A 41 -6.89 19.93 -22.06
C ASP A 41 -6.29 18.63 -21.50
N LYS A 42 -6.53 18.34 -20.21
CA LYS A 42 -6.13 17.05 -19.62
C LYS A 42 -6.90 15.89 -20.24
N ALA A 43 -8.21 16.02 -20.45
CA ALA A 43 -9.02 14.99 -21.11
C ALA A 43 -8.44 14.62 -22.47
N GLU A 44 -8.07 15.63 -23.26
CA GLU A 44 -7.47 15.43 -24.57
C GLU A 44 -6.07 14.81 -24.47
N ALA A 45 -5.23 15.25 -23.53
CA ALA A 45 -3.93 14.65 -23.28
C ALA A 45 -4.02 13.17 -22.90
N PHE A 46 -4.97 12.80 -22.03
CA PHE A 46 -5.20 11.40 -21.66
C PHE A 46 -5.71 10.56 -22.82
N ARG A 47 -6.66 11.07 -23.62
CA ARG A 47 -7.12 10.41 -24.85
C ARG A 47 -5.96 10.12 -25.80
N ARG A 48 -5.11 11.11 -26.06
CA ARG A 48 -3.96 10.97 -26.97
C ARG A 48 -2.89 10.02 -26.45
N LYS A 49 -2.52 10.14 -25.17
CA LYS A 49 -1.42 9.38 -24.58
C LYS A 49 -1.80 7.91 -24.31
N TRP A 50 -3.03 7.66 -23.86
CA TRP A 50 -3.43 6.36 -23.34
C TRP A 50 -4.53 5.67 -24.14
N ASN A 51 -5.12 6.34 -25.14
CA ASN A 51 -6.23 5.82 -25.94
C ASN A 51 -7.43 5.35 -25.08
N VAL A 52 -7.75 6.12 -24.03
CA VAL A 52 -8.88 5.84 -23.12
C VAL A 52 -9.96 6.92 -23.24
N PRO A 53 -11.27 6.58 -23.19
CA PRO A 53 -12.34 7.57 -23.16
C PRO A 53 -12.20 8.51 -21.95
N ALA A 54 -12.38 9.80 -22.17
CA ALA A 54 -12.33 10.81 -21.12
C ALA A 54 -13.68 11.51 -20.95
N PHE A 55 -14.14 11.62 -19.70
CA PHE A 55 -15.46 12.15 -19.31
C PHE A 55 -15.33 13.39 -18.42
N GLY A 56 -16.33 14.26 -18.45
CA GLY A 56 -16.36 15.48 -17.64
C GLY A 56 -16.81 15.24 -16.20
N SER A 57 -17.58 14.18 -15.96
CA SER A 57 -18.10 13.82 -14.63
C SER A 57 -18.17 12.32 -14.40
N THR A 58 -18.22 11.92 -13.11
CA THR A 58 -18.44 10.52 -12.70
C THR A 58 -19.75 9.99 -13.26
N ARG A 59 -20.83 10.77 -13.17
CA ARG A 59 -22.15 10.41 -13.71
C ARG A 59 -22.12 10.10 -15.21
N GLU A 60 -21.44 10.92 -16.02
CA GLU A 60 -21.31 10.67 -17.46
C GLU A 60 -20.56 9.36 -17.74
N MET A 61 -19.46 9.12 -17.03
CA MET A 61 -18.69 7.88 -17.18
C MET A 61 -19.53 6.66 -16.80
N LEU A 62 -20.23 6.69 -15.65
CA LEU A 62 -21.07 5.57 -15.20
C LEU A 62 -22.24 5.27 -16.15
N ALA A 63 -22.73 6.28 -16.87
CA ALA A 63 -23.80 6.09 -17.85
C ALA A 63 -23.32 5.51 -19.19
N ALA A 64 -22.05 5.73 -19.54
CA ALA A 64 -21.50 5.41 -20.86
C ALA A 64 -20.53 4.22 -20.85
N ALA A 65 -19.87 3.95 -19.72
CA ALA A 65 -18.83 2.94 -19.59
C ALA A 65 -19.30 1.80 -18.68
N ASP A 66 -19.16 0.58 -19.17
CA ASP A 66 -19.39 -0.65 -18.40
C ASP A 66 -18.13 -0.98 -17.59
N ALA A 67 -18.10 -0.50 -16.34
CA ALA A 67 -17.00 -0.68 -15.39
C ALA A 67 -17.46 -1.50 -14.19
N ALA A 68 -16.67 -2.49 -13.78
CA ALA A 68 -16.95 -3.33 -12.61
C ALA A 68 -16.73 -2.57 -11.29
N PHE A 69 -15.81 -1.60 -11.29
CA PHE A 69 -15.53 -0.70 -10.18
C PHE A 69 -14.86 0.59 -10.69
N VAL A 70 -14.70 1.56 -9.80
CA VAL A 70 -14.03 2.84 -10.08
C VAL A 70 -12.87 3.09 -9.12
N VAL A 71 -11.70 3.39 -9.68
CA VAL A 71 -10.52 3.85 -8.94
C VAL A 71 -10.67 5.35 -8.64
N VAL A 72 -10.57 5.73 -7.37
CA VAL A 72 -10.64 7.13 -6.94
C VAL A 72 -9.21 7.63 -6.67
N SER A 73 -8.63 8.33 -7.64
CA SER A 73 -7.27 8.88 -7.62
C SER A 73 -7.30 10.42 -7.70
N VAL A 74 -8.01 11.04 -6.76
CA VAL A 74 -8.16 12.50 -6.62
C VAL A 74 -7.38 13.03 -5.41
N PRO A 75 -7.20 14.36 -5.25
CA PRO A 75 -6.65 14.92 -4.01
C PRO A 75 -7.44 14.46 -2.78
N ARG A 76 -6.73 14.29 -1.65
CA ARG A 76 -7.28 13.76 -0.38
C ARG A 76 -8.55 14.47 0.08
N SER A 77 -8.63 15.79 -0.12
CA SER A 77 -9.79 16.61 0.25
C SER A 77 -11.03 16.35 -0.62
N ALA A 78 -10.86 15.84 -1.83
CA ALA A 78 -11.95 15.54 -2.76
C ALA A 78 -12.39 14.06 -2.71
N ALA A 79 -11.55 13.16 -2.19
CA ALA A 79 -11.84 11.73 -2.15
C ALA A 79 -13.16 11.42 -1.41
N PRO A 80 -13.48 12.02 -0.24
CA PRO A 80 -14.73 11.72 0.47
C PRO A 80 -15.99 12.00 -0.35
N ASP A 81 -16.01 13.07 -1.14
CA ASP A 81 -17.19 13.43 -1.94
C ASP A 81 -17.38 12.47 -3.12
N VAL A 82 -16.30 12.11 -3.80
CA VAL A 82 -16.33 11.12 -4.90
C VAL A 82 -16.76 9.75 -4.37
N LEU A 83 -16.27 9.33 -3.20
CA LEU A 83 -16.66 8.07 -2.58
C LEU A 83 -18.15 8.04 -2.21
N ARG A 84 -18.71 9.15 -1.71
CA ARG A 84 -20.15 9.27 -1.44
C ARG A 84 -20.97 9.19 -2.72
N GLU A 85 -20.53 9.86 -3.79
CA GLU A 85 -21.16 9.82 -5.11
C GLU A 85 -21.23 8.39 -5.65
N LEU A 86 -20.09 7.68 -5.66
CA LEU A 86 -20.00 6.29 -6.13
C LEU A 86 -20.84 5.34 -5.26
N ASN A 87 -20.79 5.49 -3.94
CA ASN A 87 -21.58 4.67 -3.02
C ASN A 87 -23.09 4.88 -3.23
N ALA A 88 -23.53 6.13 -3.43
CA ALA A 88 -24.93 6.44 -3.73
C ALA A 88 -25.39 5.86 -5.09
N ALA A 89 -24.47 5.73 -6.05
CA ALA A 89 -24.71 5.08 -7.33
C ALA A 89 -24.61 3.53 -7.27
N GLY A 90 -24.28 2.95 -6.12
CA GLY A 90 -24.06 1.50 -5.97
C GLY A 90 -22.80 0.98 -6.68
N MET A 91 -21.89 1.87 -7.10
CA MET A 91 -20.66 1.54 -7.81
C MET A 91 -19.53 1.22 -6.81
N PRO A 92 -18.92 0.02 -6.85
CA PRO A 92 -17.76 -0.29 -6.02
C PRO A 92 -16.59 0.65 -6.29
N ALA A 93 -15.90 1.06 -5.23
CA ALA A 93 -14.81 2.02 -5.32
C ALA A 93 -13.50 1.44 -4.75
N LEU A 94 -12.40 1.70 -5.46
CA LEU A 94 -11.04 1.50 -4.98
C LEU A 94 -10.40 2.87 -4.74
N CYS A 95 -10.33 3.30 -3.48
CA CYS A 95 -9.79 4.61 -3.13
C CYS A 95 -8.27 4.58 -3.01
N GLU A 96 -7.58 5.58 -3.55
CA GLU A 96 -6.18 5.83 -3.16
C GLU A 96 -6.07 6.21 -1.66
N THR A 97 -4.87 6.04 -1.11
CA THR A 97 -4.60 6.30 0.31
C THR A 97 -4.24 7.78 0.58
N PRO A 98 -4.62 8.34 1.74
CA PRO A 98 -5.65 7.90 2.66
C PRO A 98 -7.06 8.31 2.17
N PRO A 99 -8.13 7.67 2.68
CA PRO A 99 -9.50 7.92 2.24
C PRO A 99 -10.05 9.32 2.62
N ALA A 100 -9.45 9.98 3.61
CA ALA A 100 -9.72 11.38 3.98
C ALA A 100 -8.52 11.98 4.73
N GLN A 101 -8.51 13.30 4.96
CA GLN A 101 -7.34 13.99 5.53
C GLN A 101 -7.30 13.92 7.05
N THR A 102 -8.44 14.10 7.73
CA THR A 102 -8.52 14.21 9.20
C THR A 102 -9.38 13.13 9.83
N LEU A 103 -9.22 12.93 11.15
CA LEU A 103 -10.10 12.04 11.93
C LEU A 103 -11.58 12.41 11.78
N GLU A 104 -11.90 13.70 11.82
CA GLU A 104 -13.27 14.18 11.66
C GLU A 104 -13.83 13.83 10.28
N GLU A 105 -13.06 14.07 9.21
CA GLU A 105 -13.47 13.74 7.85
C GLU A 105 -13.64 12.24 7.64
N MET A 106 -12.72 11.42 8.16
CA MET A 106 -12.83 9.95 8.12
C MET A 106 -14.08 9.48 8.85
N THR A 107 -14.37 10.03 10.03
CA THR A 107 -15.56 9.70 10.81
C THR A 107 -16.84 10.08 10.06
N LYS A 108 -16.89 11.28 9.46
CA LYS A 108 -18.03 11.72 8.63
C LYS A 108 -18.21 10.85 7.40
N LEU A 109 -17.13 10.53 6.69
CA LEU A 109 -17.13 9.63 5.53
C LEU A 109 -17.71 8.27 5.91
N TYR A 110 -17.13 7.61 6.92
CA TYR A 110 -17.55 6.28 7.35
C TYR A 110 -19.03 6.23 7.76
N ARG A 111 -19.51 7.22 8.53
CA ARG A 111 -20.94 7.34 8.87
C ARG A 111 -21.83 7.52 7.64
N SER A 112 -21.38 8.33 6.68
CA SER A 112 -22.20 8.67 5.50
C SER A 112 -22.34 7.52 4.50
N VAL A 113 -21.31 6.68 4.35
CA VAL A 113 -21.35 5.56 3.40
C VAL A 113 -21.87 4.28 4.05
N GLY A 114 -21.70 4.13 5.36
CA GLY A 114 -22.10 2.96 6.13
C GLY A 114 -21.09 1.80 6.04
N SER A 115 -21.19 0.85 6.97
CA SER A 115 -20.26 -0.30 7.05
C SER A 115 -20.41 -1.30 5.89
N GLN A 116 -21.54 -1.25 5.16
CA GLN A 116 -21.82 -2.09 3.99
C GLN A 116 -21.39 -1.46 2.66
N ALA A 117 -20.76 -0.28 2.71
CA ALA A 117 -20.26 0.38 1.51
C ALA A 117 -19.21 -0.49 0.80
N ARG A 118 -19.33 -0.61 -0.53
CA ARG A 118 -18.43 -1.42 -1.36
C ARG A 118 -17.14 -0.66 -1.68
N ILE A 119 -16.43 -0.22 -0.64
CA ILE A 119 -15.24 0.61 -0.73
C ILE A 119 -14.03 -0.17 -0.18
N GLN A 120 -13.04 -0.39 -1.04
CA GLN A 120 -11.71 -0.86 -0.66
C GLN A 120 -10.70 0.27 -0.86
N VAL A 121 -9.53 0.17 -0.24
CA VAL A 121 -8.47 1.17 -0.34
C VAL A 121 -7.22 0.54 -0.96
N ALA A 122 -6.59 1.24 -1.91
CA ALA A 122 -5.42 0.79 -2.66
C ALA A 122 -4.13 0.94 -1.83
N GLU A 123 -4.08 0.33 -0.66
CA GLU A 123 -2.87 0.26 0.15
C GLU A 123 -1.93 -0.81 -0.38
N GLN A 124 -0.91 -0.38 -1.13
CA GLN A 124 -0.06 -1.26 -1.89
C GLN A 124 1.06 -1.91 -1.06
N TYR A 125 1.46 -1.34 0.09
CA TYR A 125 2.68 -1.79 0.78
C TYR A 125 2.65 -3.25 1.24
N PRO A 126 1.54 -3.78 1.81
CA PRO A 126 1.44 -5.21 2.14
C PRO A 126 1.58 -6.14 0.92
N PHE A 127 1.26 -5.63 -0.28
CA PHE A 127 1.29 -6.40 -1.54
C PHE A 127 2.58 -6.20 -2.34
N GLN A 128 3.47 -5.28 -1.95
CA GLN A 128 4.79 -5.20 -2.56
C GLN A 128 5.52 -6.54 -2.35
N PRO A 129 6.17 -7.11 -3.39
CA PRO A 129 6.68 -8.48 -3.35
C PRO A 129 7.51 -8.81 -2.10
N ASN A 130 8.44 -7.92 -1.71
CA ASN A 130 9.27 -8.14 -0.53
C ASN A 130 8.46 -8.15 0.78
N HIS A 131 7.46 -7.27 0.93
CA HIS A 131 6.61 -7.25 2.12
C HIS A 131 5.63 -8.42 2.13
N ALA A 132 5.02 -8.74 1.00
CA ALA A 132 4.17 -9.92 0.84
C ALA A 132 4.93 -11.21 1.21
N ALA A 133 6.17 -11.38 0.74
CA ALA A 133 7.02 -12.51 1.10
C ALA A 133 7.32 -12.57 2.61
N ARG A 134 7.63 -11.43 3.24
CA ARG A 134 7.89 -11.36 4.68
C ARG A 134 6.64 -11.65 5.49
N LEU A 135 5.48 -11.14 5.07
CA LEU A 135 4.18 -11.43 5.69
C LEU A 135 3.82 -12.91 5.56
N ALA A 136 4.10 -13.53 4.41
CA ALA A 136 3.93 -14.97 4.23
C ALA A 136 4.81 -15.79 5.19
N VAL A 137 6.08 -15.39 5.38
CA VAL A 137 6.96 -16.04 6.37
C VAL A 137 6.46 -15.82 7.80
N ALA A 138 6.10 -14.59 8.17
CA ALA A 138 5.57 -14.29 9.50
C ALA A 138 4.27 -15.07 9.80
N GLY A 139 3.38 -15.20 8.80
CA GLY A 139 2.14 -15.97 8.88
C GLY A 139 2.30 -17.50 8.76
N SER A 140 3.49 -18.00 8.43
CA SER A 140 3.73 -19.44 8.25
C SER A 140 3.81 -20.24 9.55
N GLY A 141 3.83 -19.56 10.71
CA GLY A 141 4.05 -20.16 12.02
C GLY A 141 5.52 -20.41 12.38
N LYS A 142 6.45 -20.25 11.42
CA LYS A 142 7.89 -20.45 11.64
C LYS A 142 8.47 -19.58 12.74
N LEU A 143 7.95 -18.37 12.93
CA LEU A 143 8.45 -17.44 13.95
C LEU A 143 7.80 -17.64 15.34
N GLY A 144 6.83 -18.54 15.48
CA GLY A 144 5.94 -18.58 16.63
C GLY A 144 5.05 -17.34 16.70
N ARG A 145 4.61 -16.95 17.90
CA ARG A 145 3.83 -15.71 18.08
C ARG A 145 4.74 -14.49 17.89
N VAL A 146 4.39 -13.63 16.92
CA VAL A 146 5.10 -12.36 16.70
C VAL A 146 4.72 -11.34 17.79
N THR A 147 5.72 -10.73 18.41
CA THR A 147 5.56 -9.75 19.49
C THR A 147 6.25 -8.42 19.24
N LEU A 148 7.15 -8.35 18.26
CA LEU A 148 7.86 -7.11 17.88
C LEU A 148 7.88 -6.95 16.37
N ALA A 149 7.58 -5.72 15.91
CA ALA A 149 7.80 -5.29 14.53
C ALA A 149 8.45 -3.90 14.51
N GLU A 150 9.61 -3.79 13.88
CA GLU A 150 10.27 -2.51 13.59
C GLU A 150 10.15 -2.23 12.09
N VAL A 151 9.51 -1.10 11.74
CA VAL A 151 9.19 -0.73 10.37
C VAL A 151 9.85 0.59 10.01
N SER A 152 10.80 0.51 9.09
CA SER A 152 11.49 1.65 8.49
C SER A 152 11.43 1.51 6.97
N ALA A 153 10.22 1.58 6.41
CA ALA A 153 10.00 1.26 5.00
C ALA A 153 9.07 2.24 4.28
N ALA A 154 8.16 2.88 5.00
CA ALA A 154 7.14 3.72 4.42
C ALA A 154 6.65 4.81 5.38
N HIS A 155 6.17 5.92 4.82
CA HIS A 155 5.61 7.02 5.59
C HIS A 155 4.22 6.72 6.15
N ASP A 156 3.94 7.29 7.32
CA ASP A 156 2.61 7.41 7.93
C ASP A 156 1.83 6.09 7.89
N TYR A 157 0.58 6.12 7.40
CA TYR A 157 -0.34 5.00 7.32
C TYR A 157 0.23 3.79 6.55
N HIS A 158 1.12 3.99 5.58
CA HIS A 158 1.79 2.89 4.88
C HIS A 158 2.76 2.13 5.79
N GLY A 159 3.43 2.83 6.71
CA GLY A 159 4.26 2.19 7.72
C GLY A 159 3.42 1.52 8.82
N ILE A 160 2.32 2.17 9.22
CA ILE A 160 1.41 1.65 10.25
C ILE A 160 0.73 0.34 9.79
N VAL A 161 0.26 0.27 8.54
CA VAL A 161 -0.38 -0.96 8.04
C VAL A 161 0.62 -2.12 8.05
N LEU A 162 1.88 -1.91 7.67
CA LEU A 162 2.91 -2.96 7.73
C LEU A 162 3.12 -3.41 9.19
N LEU A 163 3.28 -2.46 10.10
CA LEU A 163 3.46 -2.71 11.53
C LEU A 163 2.31 -3.54 12.09
N ARG A 164 1.05 -3.14 11.83
CA ARG A 164 -0.15 -3.86 12.27
C ARG A 164 -0.25 -5.26 11.66
N ARG A 165 0.02 -5.39 10.36
CA ARG A 165 -0.03 -6.69 9.66
C ARG A 165 1.01 -7.67 10.21
N PHE A 166 2.24 -7.24 10.48
CA PHE A 166 3.25 -8.11 11.08
C PHE A 166 2.90 -8.53 12.52
N LEU A 167 2.35 -7.62 13.31
CA LEU A 167 1.94 -7.90 14.69
C LEU A 167 0.60 -8.65 14.79
N GLY A 168 -0.13 -8.84 13.68
CA GLY A 168 -1.49 -9.38 13.70
C GLY A 168 -2.46 -8.51 14.50
N VAL A 169 -2.27 -7.19 14.50
CA VAL A 169 -3.11 -6.22 15.21
C VAL A 169 -4.25 -5.78 14.27
N GLY A 170 -5.48 -5.98 14.72
CA GLY A 170 -6.70 -5.44 14.14
C GLY A 170 -6.93 -4.01 14.61
N PHE A 171 -7.99 -3.79 15.38
CA PHE A 171 -8.43 -2.46 15.84
C PHE A 171 -8.09 -2.17 17.32
N GLU A 172 -7.16 -2.93 17.90
CA GLU A 172 -6.71 -2.74 19.27
C GLU A 172 -6.16 -1.32 19.50
N ASN A 173 -6.39 -0.78 20.69
CA ASN A 173 -5.84 0.50 21.08
C ASN A 173 -4.36 0.39 21.42
N ALA A 174 -3.62 1.47 21.21
CA ALA A 174 -2.19 1.58 21.47
C ALA A 174 -1.88 2.76 22.38
N ALA A 175 -0.93 2.59 23.28
CA ALA A 175 -0.21 3.71 23.90
C ALA A 175 0.96 4.09 22.98
N ILE A 176 0.97 5.33 22.51
CA ILE A 176 1.90 5.81 21.47
C ILE A 176 2.83 6.85 22.06
N ARG A 177 4.13 6.65 21.89
CA ARG A 177 5.19 7.60 22.24
C ARG A 177 6.06 7.83 21.03
N GLY A 178 6.52 9.05 20.80
CA GLY A 178 7.41 9.30 19.67
C GLY A 178 8.18 10.59 19.80
N MET A 179 9.06 10.80 18.83
CA MET A 179 9.81 12.03 18.64
C MET A 179 10.10 12.24 17.16
N SER A 180 10.39 13.48 16.80
CA SER A 180 10.97 13.81 15.50
C SER A 180 12.35 14.41 15.70
N PHE A 181 13.31 13.99 14.90
CA PHE A 181 14.65 14.58 14.88
C PHE A 181 14.99 15.10 13.49
N ARG A 182 15.80 16.15 13.45
CA ARG A 182 16.27 16.79 12.21
C ARG A 182 17.75 16.50 12.02
N SER A 183 18.16 16.16 10.80
CA SER A 183 19.57 15.95 10.47
C SER A 183 19.85 16.29 9.01
N PRO A 184 21.06 16.76 8.67
CA PRO A 184 21.44 16.97 7.29
C PRO A 184 21.57 15.63 6.53
N ILE A 185 21.18 15.62 5.26
CA ILE A 185 21.37 14.49 4.34
C ILE A 185 21.80 14.99 2.96
N THR A 186 22.68 14.26 2.28
CA THR A 186 22.95 14.50 0.85
C THR A 186 21.72 14.09 0.03
N GLU A 187 21.20 15.02 -0.77
CA GLU A 187 20.04 14.80 -1.63
C GLU A 187 20.31 13.62 -2.59
N GLY A 188 19.35 12.69 -2.64
CA GLY A 188 19.38 11.54 -3.53
C GLY A 188 18.43 11.70 -4.73
N PRO A 189 18.17 10.61 -5.46
CA PRO A 189 17.17 10.62 -6.54
C PRO A 189 15.77 11.00 -6.05
N GLY A 190 15.03 11.68 -6.92
CA GLY A 190 13.59 11.91 -6.78
C GLY A 190 12.78 11.10 -7.78
N ARG A 191 11.50 11.45 -7.92
CA ARG A 191 10.60 10.85 -8.92
C ARG A 191 11.07 11.06 -10.36
N ASP A 192 11.81 12.13 -10.60
CA ASP A 192 12.35 12.52 -11.91
C ASP A 192 13.76 11.96 -12.17
N GLY A 193 14.28 11.14 -11.25
CA GLY A 193 15.58 10.49 -11.37
C GLY A 193 16.69 11.13 -10.51
N PRO A 194 17.96 10.90 -10.88
CA PRO A 194 19.13 11.36 -10.12
C PRO A 194 19.22 12.89 -9.95
N PRO A 195 19.81 13.39 -8.85
CA PRO A 195 20.03 14.82 -8.66
C PRO A 195 21.06 15.38 -9.64
N ALA A 196 20.86 16.61 -10.12
CA ALA A 196 21.76 17.28 -11.07
C ALA A 196 22.99 17.91 -10.41
N THR A 197 22.90 18.26 -9.13
CA THR A 197 23.97 18.90 -8.36
C THR A 197 24.02 18.34 -6.94
N HIS A 198 25.19 18.42 -6.32
CA HIS A 198 25.34 18.02 -4.91
C HIS A 198 24.71 19.06 -3.99
N ARG A 199 23.71 18.64 -3.21
CA ARG A 199 23.06 19.45 -2.18
C ARG A 199 22.94 18.67 -0.88
N VAL A 200 23.12 19.37 0.23
CA VAL A 200 22.79 18.86 1.55
C VAL A 200 21.52 19.56 2.00
N VAL A 201 20.49 18.77 2.32
CA VAL A 201 19.16 19.25 2.73
C VAL A 201 18.85 18.80 4.15
N GLU A 202 17.92 19.48 4.81
CA GLU A 202 17.44 19.06 6.12
C GLU A 202 16.43 17.91 5.96
N SER A 203 16.72 16.77 6.59
CA SER A 203 15.85 15.61 6.69
C SER A 203 15.14 15.58 8.04
N VAL A 204 13.86 15.18 8.04
CA VAL A 204 13.06 14.99 9.26
C VAL A 204 12.71 13.51 9.39
N GLN A 205 13.15 12.89 10.47
CA GLN A 205 12.86 11.49 10.78
C GLN A 205 11.94 11.43 11.99
N THR A 206 10.89 10.61 11.90
CA THR A 206 9.97 10.33 13.00
C THR A 206 10.21 8.92 13.50
N ILE A 207 10.40 8.81 14.82
CA ILE A 207 10.52 7.53 15.53
C ILE A 207 9.38 7.46 16.53
N ALA A 208 8.63 6.36 16.52
CA ALA A 208 7.52 6.15 17.44
C ALA A 208 7.37 4.69 17.86
N PHE A 209 6.92 4.48 19.09
CA PHE A 209 6.58 3.20 19.68
C PHE A 209 5.05 3.10 19.81
N PHE A 210 4.50 1.97 19.39
CA PHE A 210 3.09 1.58 19.51
C PHE A 210 3.00 0.39 20.45
N ASP A 211 2.63 0.65 21.71
CA ASP A 211 2.46 -0.38 22.72
C ASP A 211 1.00 -0.85 22.76
N PHE A 212 0.77 -2.08 22.32
CA PHE A 212 -0.54 -2.74 22.35
C PHE A 212 -0.73 -3.63 23.60
N GLY A 213 0.16 -3.52 24.58
CA GLY A 213 0.19 -4.29 25.83
C GLY A 213 1.00 -5.58 25.72
N ASP A 214 0.68 -6.44 24.76
CA ASP A 214 1.36 -7.73 24.56
C ASP A 214 2.23 -7.80 23.28
N ARG A 215 2.22 -6.72 22.51
CA ARG A 215 2.94 -6.54 21.24
C ARG A 215 3.45 -5.12 21.15
N LEU A 216 4.66 -4.95 20.63
CA LEU A 216 5.31 -3.66 20.45
C LEU A 216 5.61 -3.42 18.98
N GLY A 217 5.14 -2.29 18.47
CA GLY A 217 5.54 -1.77 17.17
C GLY A 217 6.52 -0.62 17.32
N MET A 218 7.56 -0.57 16.47
CA MET A 218 8.41 0.60 16.31
C MET A 218 8.31 1.09 14.88
N TYR A 219 7.84 2.32 14.70
CA TYR A 219 7.88 3.05 13.44
C TYR A 219 9.14 3.93 13.44
N ASP A 220 9.88 3.89 12.34
CA ASP A 220 11.09 4.68 12.17
C ASP A 220 11.25 5.10 10.71
N PHE A 221 10.87 6.32 10.33
CA PHE A 221 10.90 6.71 8.92
C PHE A 221 11.30 8.16 8.68
N THR A 222 12.02 8.36 7.58
CA THR A 222 12.27 9.66 6.96
C THR A 222 11.88 9.60 5.49
N GLY A 223 11.23 10.66 4.99
CA GLY A 223 10.81 10.76 3.58
C GLY A 223 11.97 10.63 2.60
N ASP A 224 13.16 11.09 2.98
CA ASP A 224 14.38 11.04 2.19
C ASP A 224 14.94 9.62 2.02
N GLN A 225 14.32 8.62 2.66
CA GLN A 225 14.62 7.20 2.41
C GLN A 225 14.08 6.74 1.06
N TYR A 226 13.02 7.36 0.53
CA TYR A 226 12.49 7.01 -0.78
C TYR A 226 13.52 7.28 -1.87
N PHE A 227 13.76 6.28 -2.72
CA PHE A 227 14.69 6.32 -3.86
C PHE A 227 16.16 6.59 -3.49
N SER A 228 16.48 6.66 -2.20
CA SER A 228 17.81 7.03 -1.72
C SER A 228 18.85 5.99 -2.07
N TRP A 229 20.05 6.46 -2.44
CA TRP A 229 21.22 5.60 -2.61
C TRP A 229 21.95 5.34 -1.29
N ILE A 230 21.72 6.19 -0.29
CA ILE A 230 22.48 6.20 0.97
C ILE A 230 21.61 5.86 2.19
N ARG A 231 20.31 5.64 1.98
CA ARG A 231 19.37 5.17 3.00
C ARG A 231 18.60 3.98 2.44
N SER A 232 18.64 2.86 3.15
CA SER A 232 17.89 1.66 2.81
C SER A 232 16.66 1.52 3.71
N PRO A 233 15.57 0.93 3.20
CA PRO A 233 14.50 0.48 4.07
C PRO A 233 14.99 -0.63 5.00
N ARG A 234 14.49 -0.63 6.23
CA ARG A 234 14.75 -1.65 7.24
C ARG A 234 13.46 -2.25 7.77
N LEU A 235 13.49 -3.54 8.04
CA LEU A 235 12.41 -4.26 8.70
C LEU A 235 12.98 -5.30 9.67
N LEU A 236 12.47 -5.33 10.90
CA LEU A 236 12.70 -6.41 11.85
C LEU A 236 11.35 -6.94 12.34
N VAL A 237 11.17 -8.25 12.33
CA VAL A 237 9.98 -8.92 12.88
C VAL A 237 10.46 -10.03 13.78
N ARG A 238 10.04 -10.04 15.05
CA ARG A 238 10.42 -11.09 16.00
C ARG A 238 9.21 -11.78 16.58
N GLY A 239 9.28 -13.11 16.61
CA GLY A 239 8.41 -13.94 17.40
C GLY A 239 9.19 -14.84 18.35
N GLU A 240 8.46 -15.65 19.11
CA GLU A 240 8.99 -16.55 20.13
C GLU A 240 10.05 -17.54 19.63
N ALA A 241 9.96 -17.95 18.36
CA ALA A 241 10.77 -19.02 17.79
C ALA A 241 11.62 -18.58 16.59
N GLY A 242 11.65 -17.29 16.27
CA GLY A 242 12.43 -16.79 15.15
C GLY A 242 12.30 -15.29 14.88
N GLU A 243 13.06 -14.83 13.89
CA GLU A 243 13.01 -13.46 13.40
C GLU A 243 13.19 -13.37 11.88
N ILE A 244 12.68 -12.28 11.33
CA ILE A 244 13.03 -11.77 10.01
C ILE A 244 13.80 -10.47 10.22
N ASN A 245 15.03 -10.39 9.76
CA ASN A 245 15.84 -9.17 9.74
C ASN A 245 16.15 -8.80 8.29
N ASN A 246 15.40 -7.85 7.75
CA ASN A 246 15.40 -7.45 6.34
C ASN A 246 15.11 -8.61 5.38
N PHE A 247 16.14 -9.33 4.96
CA PHE A 247 16.04 -10.48 4.08
C PHE A 247 16.53 -11.77 4.75
N GLU A 248 17.22 -11.67 5.89
CA GLU A 248 17.62 -12.83 6.68
C GLU A 248 16.40 -13.35 7.45
N VAL A 249 16.29 -14.67 7.53
CA VAL A 249 15.25 -15.37 8.28
C VAL A 249 15.94 -16.40 9.16
N ARG A 250 15.69 -16.33 10.47
CA ARG A 250 16.17 -17.31 11.45
C ARG A 250 14.98 -17.88 12.20
N TYR A 251 14.91 -19.20 12.36
CA TYR A 251 13.85 -19.83 13.15
C TYR A 251 14.27 -21.22 13.65
N LEU A 252 13.54 -21.73 14.64
CA LEU A 252 13.69 -23.09 15.14
C LEU A 252 12.74 -24.03 14.38
N ARG A 253 13.29 -25.03 13.67
CA ARG A 253 12.47 -26.13 13.11
C ARG A 253 11.91 -27.01 14.23
N ASP A 254 12.73 -27.21 15.25
CA ASP A 254 12.41 -27.81 16.54
C ASP A 254 13.33 -27.17 17.60
N TYR A 255 13.14 -27.52 18.87
CA TYR A 255 13.86 -26.93 20.02
C TYR A 255 15.40 -27.08 19.99
N ARG A 256 15.98 -27.86 19.06
CA ARG A 256 17.42 -28.08 18.89
C ARG A 256 17.94 -27.84 17.47
N SER A 257 17.06 -27.58 16.51
CA SER A 257 17.41 -27.45 15.09
C SER A 257 17.22 -26.01 14.60
N PRO A 258 18.23 -25.12 14.74
CA PRO A 258 18.17 -23.79 14.17
C PRO A 258 18.24 -23.85 12.64
N VAL A 259 17.47 -23.00 11.99
CA VAL A 259 17.51 -22.77 10.55
C VAL A 259 17.86 -21.32 10.30
N GLU A 260 18.86 -21.11 9.46
CA GLU A 260 19.22 -19.80 8.93
C GLU A 260 19.05 -19.82 7.41
N THR A 261 18.29 -18.86 6.89
CA THR A 261 18.04 -18.73 5.46
C THR A 261 17.78 -17.28 5.08
N GLN A 262 17.47 -17.04 3.81
CA GLN A 262 17.20 -15.70 3.31
C GLN A 262 16.08 -15.67 2.27
N LEU A 263 15.44 -14.51 2.18
CA LEU A 263 14.53 -14.14 1.10
C LEU A 263 15.33 -13.82 -0.16
N ARG A 264 15.18 -14.66 -1.19
CA ARG A 264 15.90 -14.51 -2.46
C ARG A 264 14.92 -14.29 -3.60
N ARG A 265 15.12 -13.20 -4.34
CA ARG A 265 14.35 -12.89 -5.54
C ARG A 265 14.79 -13.77 -6.71
N VAL A 266 13.84 -14.21 -7.50
CA VAL A 266 14.07 -14.91 -8.77
C VAL A 266 13.49 -14.08 -9.89
N HIS A 267 14.35 -13.68 -10.82
CA HIS A 267 13.98 -12.87 -11.98
C HIS A 267 14.21 -13.65 -13.27
N ALA A 268 13.36 -13.36 -14.26
CA ALA A 268 13.59 -13.78 -15.64
C ALA A 268 14.59 -12.83 -16.33
N GLY A 269 15.18 -13.27 -17.45
CA GLY A 269 15.98 -12.41 -18.34
C GLY A 269 17.48 -12.36 -18.07
N HIS A 270 18.00 -13.14 -17.11
CA HIS A 270 19.44 -13.27 -16.87
C HIS A 270 20.01 -14.56 -17.50
N ASP A 271 21.31 -14.59 -17.82
CA ASP A 271 22.08 -15.79 -18.19
C ASP A 271 21.45 -16.68 -19.29
N GLY A 272 20.94 -16.06 -20.36
CA GLY A 272 20.31 -16.76 -21.48
C GLY A 272 18.84 -17.13 -21.28
N ASN A 273 18.23 -16.71 -20.17
CA ASN A 273 16.79 -16.84 -19.95
C ASN A 273 15.98 -15.96 -20.91
N LEU A 274 15.17 -16.57 -21.77
CA LEU A 274 14.37 -15.89 -22.80
C LEU A 274 12.91 -15.61 -22.38
N GLU A 275 12.58 -15.70 -21.09
CA GLU A 275 11.20 -15.54 -20.59
C GLU A 275 10.79 -14.06 -20.46
N GLY A 276 11.65 -13.11 -20.83
CA GLY A 276 11.46 -11.66 -20.65
C GLY A 276 12.14 -11.13 -19.38
N PHE A 277 11.90 -9.87 -19.03
CA PHE A 277 12.54 -9.22 -17.88
C PHE A 277 11.51 -8.81 -16.83
N HIS A 278 11.25 -9.71 -15.89
CA HIS A 278 10.26 -9.53 -14.82
C HIS A 278 10.61 -10.37 -13.58
N LEU A 279 10.06 -10.00 -12.42
CA LEU A 279 10.13 -10.81 -11.21
C LEU A 279 9.29 -12.07 -11.39
N LYS A 280 9.85 -13.26 -11.13
CA LYS A 280 9.08 -14.52 -11.14
C LYS A 280 8.53 -14.84 -9.75
N ALA A 281 9.37 -14.74 -8.73
CA ALA A 281 9.05 -15.19 -7.38
C ALA A 281 10.03 -14.64 -6.32
N ILE A 282 9.69 -14.84 -5.06
CA ILE A 282 10.62 -14.74 -3.92
C ILE A 282 10.59 -16.06 -3.16
N LEU A 283 11.77 -16.60 -2.88
CA LEU A 283 11.93 -17.83 -2.09
C LEU A 283 12.45 -17.52 -0.69
N CYS A 284 12.05 -18.32 0.28
CA CYS A 284 12.67 -18.42 1.60
C CYS A 284 13.33 -19.80 1.69
N GLY A 285 14.64 -19.87 1.50
CA GLY A 285 15.31 -21.15 1.23
C GLY A 285 14.88 -21.72 -0.13
N ASP A 286 14.20 -22.87 -0.12
CA ASP A 286 13.62 -23.56 -1.27
C ASP A 286 12.10 -23.36 -1.42
N GLU A 287 11.45 -22.76 -0.41
CA GLU A 287 10.01 -22.52 -0.43
C GLU A 287 9.67 -21.23 -1.20
N TYR A 288 8.64 -21.29 -2.05
CA TYR A 288 8.07 -20.10 -2.69
C TYR A 288 7.16 -19.37 -1.71
N VAL A 289 7.59 -18.19 -1.25
CA VAL A 289 6.82 -17.35 -0.32
C VAL A 289 6.13 -16.17 -1.03
N TYR A 290 6.44 -15.96 -2.30
CA TYR A 290 5.72 -15.06 -3.20
C TYR A 290 5.85 -15.56 -4.64
N ARG A 291 4.77 -15.45 -5.43
CA ARG A 291 4.75 -15.69 -6.87
C ARG A 291 4.16 -14.48 -7.58
N ASN A 292 4.76 -14.09 -8.70
CA ASN A 292 4.25 -13.01 -9.52
C ASN A 292 3.18 -13.55 -10.50
N GLU A 293 1.90 -13.36 -10.16
CA GLU A 293 0.76 -13.74 -11.01
C GLU A 293 0.58 -12.84 -12.25
N PHE A 294 1.32 -11.73 -12.30
CA PHE A 294 1.32 -10.75 -13.39
C PHE A 294 2.50 -10.94 -14.36
N ALA A 295 3.28 -12.02 -14.21
CA ALA A 295 4.25 -12.39 -15.22
C ALA A 295 3.56 -12.72 -16.56
N PRO A 296 4.14 -12.36 -17.72
CA PRO A 296 5.47 -11.77 -17.90
C PRO A 296 5.51 -10.22 -17.90
N GLY A 297 4.45 -9.55 -17.42
CA GLY A 297 4.35 -8.10 -17.38
C GLY A 297 5.56 -7.43 -16.72
N ARG A 298 6.17 -6.48 -17.43
CA ARG A 298 7.37 -5.75 -16.96
C ARG A 298 6.96 -4.61 -16.04
N LEU A 299 6.62 -4.96 -14.80
CA LEU A 299 6.13 -4.05 -13.77
C LEU A 299 7.15 -3.88 -12.64
N ALA A 300 7.27 -2.66 -12.12
CA ALA A 300 8.01 -2.41 -10.87
C ALA A 300 7.28 -3.00 -9.65
N ASP A 301 7.95 -3.16 -8.50
CA ASP A 301 7.36 -3.72 -7.28
C ASP A 301 6.09 -2.97 -6.83
N ASP A 302 6.08 -1.63 -6.97
CA ASP A 302 4.89 -0.80 -6.71
C ASP A 302 3.76 -1.11 -7.69
N GLU A 303 4.07 -1.32 -8.97
CA GLU A 303 3.07 -1.62 -9.99
C GLU A 303 2.51 -3.04 -9.84
N LEU A 304 3.33 -4.00 -9.43
CA LEU A 304 2.88 -5.35 -9.05
C LEU A 304 1.90 -5.29 -7.87
N ALA A 305 2.21 -4.49 -6.86
CA ALA A 305 1.35 -4.30 -5.71
C ALA A 305 0.02 -3.61 -6.05
N ILE A 306 0.05 -2.62 -6.95
CA ILE A 306 -1.17 -1.97 -7.44
C ILE A 306 -1.99 -2.91 -8.33
N ALA A 307 -1.34 -3.74 -9.15
CA ALA A 307 -2.00 -4.77 -9.95
C ALA A 307 -2.70 -5.79 -9.05
N GLU A 308 -2.10 -6.15 -7.92
CA GLU A 308 -2.73 -6.96 -6.88
C GLU A 308 -3.97 -6.29 -6.29
N CYS A 309 -3.89 -4.99 -5.96
CA CYS A 309 -5.07 -4.23 -5.52
C CYS A 309 -6.20 -4.22 -6.57
N LEU A 310 -5.86 -4.06 -7.86
CA LEU A 310 -6.84 -4.12 -8.96
C LEU A 310 -7.48 -5.50 -9.07
N SER A 311 -6.68 -6.57 -8.99
CA SER A 311 -7.17 -7.96 -9.05
C SER A 311 -8.08 -8.28 -7.87
N ARG A 312 -7.68 -7.92 -6.64
CA ARG A 312 -8.52 -8.16 -5.45
C ARG A 312 -9.77 -7.30 -5.46
N MET A 313 -9.70 -6.09 -6.00
CA MET A 313 -10.89 -5.25 -6.18
C MET A 313 -11.85 -5.86 -7.21
N ALA A 314 -11.34 -6.43 -8.30
CA ALA A 314 -12.16 -7.16 -9.26
C ALA A 314 -12.92 -8.32 -8.59
N ASP A 315 -12.21 -9.13 -7.81
CA ASP A 315 -12.81 -10.26 -7.08
C ASP A 315 -13.87 -9.76 -6.09
N TYR A 316 -13.57 -8.72 -5.31
CA TYR A 316 -14.52 -8.08 -4.39
C TYR A 316 -15.74 -7.47 -5.13
N ALA A 317 -15.53 -6.84 -6.29
CA ALA A 317 -16.58 -6.32 -7.13
C ALA A 317 -17.50 -7.44 -7.69
N ALA A 318 -16.97 -8.65 -7.85
CA ALA A 318 -17.72 -9.85 -8.23
C ALA A 318 -18.37 -10.59 -7.04
N GLY A 319 -18.23 -10.10 -5.81
CA GLY A 319 -18.81 -10.70 -4.60
C GLY A 319 -17.84 -11.55 -3.77
N GLY A 320 -16.54 -11.52 -4.10
CA GLY A 320 -15.47 -12.10 -3.29
C GLY A 320 -15.19 -11.32 -1.99
N PRO A 321 -14.22 -11.78 -1.19
CA PRO A 321 -13.88 -11.15 0.09
C PRO A 321 -13.22 -9.77 -0.10
N GLY A 322 -13.38 -8.89 0.89
CA GLY A 322 -12.59 -7.66 0.97
C GLY A 322 -11.11 -7.96 1.27
N PHE A 323 -10.23 -7.00 1.00
CA PHE A 323 -8.78 -7.16 1.18
C PHE A 323 -8.13 -6.04 1.99
N TYR A 324 -8.60 -4.80 1.83
CA TYR A 324 -8.20 -3.69 2.68
C TYR A 324 -9.34 -2.68 2.70
N SER A 325 -10.13 -2.78 3.77
CA SER A 325 -11.38 -2.06 3.93
C SER A 325 -11.18 -0.57 4.20
N LEU A 326 -12.23 0.21 3.97
CA LEU A 326 -12.29 1.61 4.44
C LEU A 326 -12.02 1.71 5.95
N ALA A 327 -12.50 0.75 6.74
CA ALA A 327 -12.28 0.70 8.19
C ALA A 327 -10.79 0.55 8.54
N GLU A 328 -10.09 -0.41 7.92
CA GLU A 328 -8.66 -0.61 8.12
C GLU A 328 -7.86 0.64 7.73
N ALA A 329 -8.16 1.22 6.55
CA ALA A 329 -7.51 2.43 6.08
C ALA A 329 -7.72 3.63 7.03
N CYS A 330 -8.95 3.79 7.55
CA CYS A 330 -9.23 4.82 8.55
C CYS A 330 -8.47 4.58 9.86
N GLN A 331 -8.35 3.32 10.29
CA GLN A 331 -7.59 2.96 11.49
C GLN A 331 -6.09 3.25 11.32
N ASP A 332 -5.49 2.86 10.19
CA ASP A 332 -4.07 3.09 9.92
C ASP A 332 -3.74 4.57 9.83
N HIS A 333 -4.60 5.36 9.17
CA HIS A 333 -4.43 6.81 9.12
C HIS A 333 -4.65 7.47 10.48
N TYR A 334 -5.63 7.02 11.27
CA TYR A 334 -5.86 7.51 12.63
C TYR A 334 -4.64 7.31 13.54
N LEU A 335 -4.07 6.10 13.53
CA LEU A 335 -2.85 5.80 14.28
C LEU A 335 -1.66 6.63 13.79
N GLY A 336 -1.53 6.86 12.48
CA GLY A 336 -0.54 7.78 11.92
C GLY A 336 -0.72 9.22 12.41
N LEU A 337 -1.95 9.72 12.52
CA LEU A 337 -2.23 11.05 13.08
C LEU A 337 -1.84 11.14 14.56
N LEU A 338 -2.13 10.11 15.36
CA LEU A 338 -1.74 10.07 16.77
C LEU A 338 -0.23 9.95 16.97
N MET A 339 0.47 9.26 16.07
CA MET A 339 1.93 9.20 16.05
C MET A 339 2.53 10.59 15.93
N HIS A 340 2.04 11.40 14.98
CA HIS A 340 2.48 12.79 14.81
C HIS A 340 2.12 13.65 16.03
N GLN A 341 0.96 13.42 16.65
CA GLN A 341 0.59 14.09 17.89
C GLN A 341 1.55 13.75 19.04
N ALA A 342 1.90 12.48 19.23
CA ALA A 342 2.85 12.02 20.24
C ALA A 342 4.24 12.61 19.98
N ALA A 343 4.74 12.51 18.75
CA ALA A 343 6.04 13.04 18.37
C ALA A 343 6.17 14.56 18.56
N LYS A 344 5.08 15.31 18.32
CA LYS A 344 5.04 16.77 18.51
C LYS A 344 4.93 17.19 19.97
N SER A 345 4.13 16.46 20.76
CA SER A 345 3.88 16.81 22.16
C SER A 345 4.97 16.30 23.12
N GLY A 346 5.67 15.22 22.76
CA GLY A 346 6.58 14.50 23.65
C GLY A 346 5.85 13.63 24.69
N GLU A 347 4.52 13.67 24.72
CA GLU A 347 3.69 12.95 25.67
C GLU A 347 3.26 11.59 25.14
N THR A 348 2.80 10.72 26.05
CA THR A 348 2.15 9.47 25.64
C THR A 348 0.72 9.76 25.19
N VAL A 349 0.38 9.37 23.96
CA VAL A 349 -0.97 9.50 23.39
C VAL A 349 -1.59 8.11 23.33
N VAL A 350 -2.76 7.93 23.95
CA VAL A 350 -3.48 6.65 23.93
C VAL A 350 -4.59 6.72 22.88
N SER A 351 -4.61 5.77 21.95
CA SER A 351 -5.67 5.68 20.97
C SER A 351 -6.99 5.22 21.60
N GLN A 352 -8.10 5.60 20.97
CA GLN A 352 -9.43 5.24 21.40
C GLN A 352 -10.11 4.42 20.31
N THR A 353 -11.00 3.52 20.72
CA THR A 353 -11.80 2.71 19.79
C THR A 353 -12.65 3.63 18.93
N GLN A 354 -12.52 3.49 17.61
CA GLN A 354 -13.21 4.33 16.64
C GLN A 354 -14.45 3.63 16.08
N ILE A 355 -15.37 4.41 15.48
CA ILE A 355 -16.66 3.93 14.97
C ILE A 355 -16.56 2.85 13.87
N TRP A 356 -15.39 2.71 13.25
CA TRP A 356 -15.11 1.72 12.21
C TRP A 356 -14.50 0.42 12.76
N SER A 357 -14.35 0.32 14.08
CA SER A 357 -13.86 -0.88 14.76
C SER A 357 -14.97 -1.89 15.07
N ALA A 358 -16.20 -1.61 14.64
CA ALA A 358 -17.43 -2.32 15.02
C ALA A 358 -17.76 -3.48 14.09
#